data_AF-A0A835YPJ5-F1
#
_entry.id   AF-A0A835YPJ5-F1
#
_cell.length_a   1.000
_cell.length_b   1.000
_cell.length_c   1.000
_cell.angle_alpha   90.00
_cell.angle_beta   90.00
_cell.angle_gamma   90.00
#
_symmetry.space_group_name_H-M   'P 1'
#
loop_
_entity.id
_entity.type
_entity.pdbx_description
1 polymer ?
#
loop_
_entity_poly.entity_id
_entity_poly.type
_entity_poly.pdbx_seq_one_letter_code
_entity_poly.pdbx_strand_id
1 'polypeptide(L)'
;MVAANLIGFYAAAAIHQLFPYSEVLARHLLLLSAVAYRPQAEVVRWNFPNYNCHVGAFEVTKTFDIPEKSTFAFVGLDHQYEAIVAAFQGTKDEVNWVTDLSTWFRYGDECILGAAQVNTETPLGHKTSVGAPTSIGLVHRGFCEYYTSLSDLGLPEEIVALADMHPSYTIYTTGHSLGGAAATLAAADLSLRFGVPRERLQLYTFGAPRPGDASFGALIGAHVGAAYRVVHAGDVVAHLAPCCLASWTGGCATLETCPYHAAQEVWYPSAMAVGSNHIVCEPVAEDDDCDNLFDRSIKEHQFYFGIHVAKYCAQVPTESVSASLAADVAANEALVQLQDAGVLDRAGAS
;
A
#
# COMPACT_ATOMS: atom_id res chain seq x y z
N MET A 1 23.79 25.29 13.83
CA MET A 1 23.23 24.12 13.12
C MET A 1 22.22 23.31 13.93
N VAL A 2 21.98 23.58 15.23
CA VAL A 2 21.03 22.79 16.06
C VAL A 2 19.56 23.24 15.94
N ALA A 3 19.30 24.48 15.51
CA ALA A 3 17.93 25.04 15.48
C ALA A 3 17.06 24.57 14.30
N ALA A 4 17.66 24.17 13.17
CA ALA A 4 16.90 23.74 11.99
C ALA A 4 16.24 22.35 12.19
N ASN A 5 16.92 21.45 12.92
CA ASN A 5 16.39 20.11 13.19
C ASN A 5 15.20 20.15 14.15
N LEU A 6 15.24 20.98 15.20
CA LEU A 6 14.13 21.10 16.16
C LEU A 6 12.83 21.59 15.50
N ILE A 7 12.91 22.55 14.58
CA ILE A 7 11.71 23.08 13.88
C ILE A 7 11.11 22.01 12.95
N GLY A 8 11.94 21.20 12.28
CA GLY A 8 11.48 20.09 11.44
C GLY A 8 10.75 19.00 12.23
N PHE A 9 11.25 18.63 13.41
CA PHE A 9 10.62 17.64 14.29
C PHE A 9 9.25 18.12 14.81
N TYR A 10 9.13 19.36 15.28
CA TYR A 10 7.84 19.89 15.76
C TYR A 10 6.79 20.01 14.65
N ALA A 11 7.19 20.34 13.42
CA ALA A 11 6.29 20.38 12.27
C ALA A 11 5.80 18.98 11.88
N ALA A 12 6.68 17.98 11.84
CA ALA A 12 6.31 16.59 11.54
C ALA A 12 5.38 15.98 12.60
N ALA A 13 5.64 16.26 13.90
CA ALA A 13 4.79 15.81 15.00
C ALA A 13 3.40 16.49 15.00
N ALA A 14 3.33 17.79 14.69
CA ALA A 14 2.05 18.52 14.59
C ALA A 14 1.20 18.07 13.39
N ILE A 15 1.82 17.62 12.30
CA ILE A 15 1.12 17.14 11.10
C ILE A 15 0.60 15.71 11.26
N HIS A 16 1.32 14.83 11.98
CA HIS A 16 0.77 13.52 12.35
C HIS A 16 -0.50 13.63 13.21
N GLN A 17 -0.60 14.67 14.05
CA GLN A 17 -1.81 14.96 14.81
C GLN A 17 -2.98 15.43 13.93
N LEU A 18 -2.71 15.99 12.73
CA LEU A 18 -3.76 16.40 11.79
C LEU A 18 -4.35 15.20 11.02
N PHE A 19 -3.58 14.14 10.83
CA PHE A 19 -3.98 12.96 10.06
C PHE A 19 -3.71 11.67 10.83
N PRO A 20 -4.42 11.43 11.95
CA PRO A 20 -4.23 10.22 12.75
C PRO A 20 -4.58 8.97 11.94
N TYR A 21 -3.89 7.87 12.22
CA TYR A 21 -4.18 6.59 11.60
C TYR A 21 -5.64 6.17 11.84
N SER A 22 -6.30 5.71 10.77
CA SER A 22 -7.66 5.20 10.81
C SER A 22 -7.67 3.78 10.23
N GLU A 23 -7.94 2.79 11.08
CA GLU A 23 -8.09 1.38 10.64
C GLU A 23 -9.20 1.26 9.57
N VAL A 24 -10.30 2.00 9.71
CA VAL A 24 -11.40 1.97 8.73
C VAL A 24 -10.93 2.42 7.35
N LEU A 25 -10.18 3.52 7.29
CA LEU A 25 -9.61 4.02 6.04
C LEU A 25 -8.53 3.09 5.50
N ALA A 26 -7.65 2.58 6.36
CA ALA A 26 -6.60 1.64 5.97
C ALA A 26 -7.20 0.36 5.37
N ARG A 27 -8.26 -0.18 5.98
CA ARG A 27 -9.00 -1.33 5.43
C ARG A 27 -9.57 -1.02 4.06
N HIS A 28 -10.22 0.12 3.91
CA HIS A 28 -10.79 0.54 2.63
C HIS A 28 -9.72 0.67 1.53
N LEU A 29 -8.60 1.33 1.81
CA LEU A 29 -7.46 1.47 0.89
C LEU A 29 -6.77 0.13 0.59
N LEU A 30 -6.74 -0.81 1.53
CA LEU A 30 -6.30 -2.18 1.27
C LEU A 30 -7.23 -2.86 0.25
N LEU A 31 -8.55 -2.71 0.38
CA LEU A 31 -9.48 -3.33 -0.57
C LEU A 31 -9.28 -2.78 -1.99
N LEU A 32 -9.05 -1.48 -2.13
CA LEU A 32 -8.68 -0.87 -3.42
C LEU A 32 -7.31 -1.38 -3.94
N SER A 33 -6.34 -1.55 -3.04
CA SER A 33 -5.04 -2.16 -3.38
C SER A 33 -5.19 -3.61 -3.85
N ALA A 34 -6.13 -4.36 -3.26
CA ALA A 34 -6.45 -5.73 -3.64
C ALA A 34 -7.14 -5.81 -5.01
N VAL A 35 -7.99 -4.83 -5.35
CA VAL A 35 -8.59 -4.69 -6.70
C VAL A 35 -7.51 -4.53 -7.77
N ALA A 36 -6.36 -3.92 -7.46
CA ALA A 36 -5.27 -3.77 -8.43
C ALA A 36 -4.71 -5.12 -8.92
N TYR A 37 -4.99 -6.25 -8.24
CA TYR A 37 -4.61 -7.59 -8.72
C TYR A 37 -5.57 -8.17 -9.77
N ARG A 38 -6.74 -7.55 -9.97
CA ARG A 38 -7.76 -8.01 -10.91
C ARG A 38 -7.42 -7.67 -12.36
N PRO A 39 -7.94 -8.42 -13.34
CA PRO A 39 -7.83 -8.05 -14.75
C PRO A 39 -8.37 -6.64 -15.02
N GLN A 40 -7.70 -5.88 -15.89
CA GLN A 40 -8.10 -4.52 -16.27
C GLN A 40 -9.58 -4.42 -16.65
N ALA A 41 -10.12 -5.40 -17.40
CA ALA A 41 -11.50 -5.42 -17.83
C ALA A 41 -12.52 -5.52 -16.67
N GLU A 42 -12.15 -6.14 -15.55
CA GLU A 42 -12.97 -6.19 -14.33
C GLU A 42 -12.90 -4.85 -13.58
N VAL A 43 -11.69 -4.29 -13.47
CA VAL A 43 -11.44 -2.99 -12.81
C VAL A 43 -12.19 -1.86 -13.51
N VAL A 44 -12.09 -1.75 -14.83
CA VAL A 44 -12.78 -0.70 -15.62
C VAL A 44 -14.30 -0.77 -15.47
N ARG A 45 -14.86 -1.98 -15.33
CA ARG A 45 -16.32 -2.15 -15.14
C ARG A 45 -16.74 -2.04 -13.68
N TRP A 46 -15.78 -1.97 -12.76
CA TRP A 46 -15.97 -2.08 -11.32
C TRP A 46 -16.92 -3.23 -10.93
N ASN A 47 -16.71 -4.39 -11.56
CA ASN A 47 -17.57 -5.56 -11.39
C ASN A 47 -16.71 -6.82 -11.32
N PHE A 48 -16.85 -7.55 -10.21
CA PHE A 48 -15.95 -8.64 -9.85
C PHE A 48 -16.70 -9.96 -9.69
N PRO A 49 -16.11 -11.08 -10.11
CA PRO A 49 -16.78 -12.39 -10.12
C PRO A 49 -17.04 -12.96 -8.72
N ASN A 50 -16.37 -12.45 -7.68
CA ASN A 50 -16.53 -12.92 -6.31
C ASN A 50 -17.65 -12.15 -5.60
N TYR A 51 -18.70 -12.84 -5.16
CA TYR A 51 -19.80 -12.22 -4.42
C TYR A 51 -19.40 -11.68 -3.04
N ASN A 52 -18.28 -12.15 -2.47
CA ASN A 52 -17.69 -11.63 -1.24
C ASN A 52 -16.74 -10.44 -1.50
N CYS A 53 -16.63 -9.98 -2.75
CA CYS A 53 -15.90 -8.75 -3.08
C CYS A 53 -16.71 -7.54 -2.64
N HIS A 54 -16.47 -7.08 -1.41
CA HIS A 54 -17.10 -5.89 -0.84
C HIS A 54 -16.18 -4.68 -0.97
N VAL A 55 -15.89 -4.28 -2.19
CA VAL A 55 -15.19 -3.04 -2.51
C VAL A 55 -16.26 -1.97 -2.70
N GLY A 56 -16.16 -0.84 -1.98
CA GLY A 56 -17.18 0.21 -2.01
C GLY A 56 -17.42 0.78 -3.41
N ALA A 57 -18.35 1.73 -3.52
CA ALA A 57 -18.52 2.47 -4.77
C ALA A 57 -17.25 3.25 -5.11
N PHE A 58 -16.76 3.11 -6.34
CA PHE A 58 -15.57 3.80 -6.81
C PHE A 58 -15.74 4.10 -8.31
N GLU A 59 -15.42 5.32 -8.72
CA GLU A 59 -15.45 5.73 -10.11
C GLU A 59 -14.04 5.62 -10.70
N VAL A 60 -13.77 4.55 -11.45
CA VAL A 60 -12.50 4.40 -12.17
C VAL A 60 -12.47 5.37 -13.35
N THR A 61 -11.52 6.31 -13.34
CA THR A 61 -11.35 7.27 -14.44
C THR A 61 -10.36 6.75 -15.48
N LYS A 62 -9.28 6.11 -15.01
CA LYS A 62 -8.23 5.59 -15.89
C LYS A 62 -7.49 4.40 -15.30
N THR A 63 -7.09 3.49 -16.17
CA THR A 63 -6.21 2.35 -15.84
C THR A 63 -4.94 2.42 -16.67
N PHE A 64 -3.84 1.94 -16.09
CA PHE A 64 -2.51 1.93 -16.68
C PHE A 64 -2.00 0.50 -16.60
N ASP A 65 -1.87 -0.17 -17.74
CA ASP A 65 -1.51 -1.59 -17.82
C ASP A 65 -0.35 -1.78 -18.79
N ILE A 66 0.69 -2.46 -18.33
CA ILE A 66 1.82 -2.90 -19.15
C ILE A 66 2.03 -4.40 -18.84
N PRO A 67 1.26 -5.28 -19.50
CA PRO A 67 1.26 -6.71 -19.20
C PRO A 67 2.65 -7.35 -19.29
N GLU A 68 3.47 -6.92 -20.25
CA GLU A 68 4.83 -7.45 -20.46
C GLU A 68 5.77 -7.16 -19.29
N LYS A 69 5.48 -6.10 -18.51
CA LYS A 69 6.23 -5.73 -17.31
C LYS A 69 5.55 -6.17 -16.02
N SER A 70 4.38 -6.82 -16.11
CA SER A 70 3.52 -7.14 -14.96
C SER A 70 3.24 -5.91 -14.08
N THR A 71 3.01 -4.77 -14.73
CA THR A 71 2.79 -3.47 -14.10
C THR A 71 1.36 -3.04 -14.32
N PHE A 72 0.62 -2.75 -13.25
CA PHE A 72 -0.75 -2.28 -13.34
C PHE A 72 -1.08 -1.26 -12.24
N ALA A 73 -1.81 -0.21 -12.60
CA ALA A 73 -2.41 0.70 -11.66
C ALA A 73 -3.76 1.23 -12.17
N PHE A 74 -4.59 1.71 -11.26
CA PHE A 74 -5.78 2.47 -11.62
C PHE A 74 -5.90 3.73 -10.78
N VAL A 75 -6.53 4.75 -11.36
CA VAL A 75 -6.85 6.03 -10.75
C VAL A 75 -8.35 6.24 -10.82
N GLY A 76 -8.92 6.84 -9.79
CA GLY A 76 -10.32 7.20 -9.78
C GLY A 76 -10.77 7.97 -8.55
N LEU A 77 -12.08 8.14 -8.44
CA LEU A 77 -12.74 8.94 -7.41
C LEU A 77 -13.49 8.05 -6.44
N ASP A 78 -13.32 8.34 -5.16
CA ASP A 78 -14.16 7.84 -4.09
C ASP A 78 -14.92 9.01 -3.47
N HIS A 79 -16.16 9.18 -3.90
CA HIS A 79 -17.01 10.27 -3.42
C HIS A 79 -17.45 10.10 -1.97
N GLN A 80 -17.44 8.89 -1.42
CA GLN A 80 -17.80 8.65 -0.02
C GLN A 80 -16.71 9.23 0.91
N TYR A 81 -15.46 9.11 0.50
CA TYR A 81 -14.31 9.61 1.26
C TYR A 81 -13.77 10.95 0.76
N GLU A 82 -14.44 11.59 -0.21
CA GLU A 82 -13.95 12.80 -0.90
C GLU A 82 -12.47 12.64 -1.32
N ALA A 83 -12.21 11.56 -2.05
CA ALA A 83 -10.86 11.09 -2.31
C ALA A 83 -10.59 10.85 -3.79
N ILE A 84 -9.36 11.13 -4.21
CA ILE A 84 -8.75 10.66 -5.45
C ILE A 84 -7.79 9.54 -5.05
N VAL A 85 -7.96 8.33 -5.58
CA VAL A 85 -7.13 7.19 -5.20
C VAL A 85 -6.36 6.67 -6.40
N ALA A 86 -5.05 6.51 -6.24
CA ALA A 86 -4.18 5.78 -7.15
C ALA A 86 -3.73 4.48 -6.48
N ALA A 87 -4.20 3.34 -7.01
CA ALA A 87 -3.91 2.02 -6.46
C ALA A 87 -3.00 1.22 -7.40
N PHE A 88 -1.92 0.67 -6.84
CA PHE A 88 -0.85 0.01 -7.60
C PHE A 88 -0.82 -1.50 -7.31
N GLN A 89 -0.67 -2.30 -8.36
CA GLN A 89 -0.59 -3.76 -8.29
C GLN A 89 0.75 -4.21 -7.72
N GLY A 90 0.71 -5.12 -6.74
CA GLY A 90 1.89 -5.91 -6.35
C GLY A 90 2.09 -7.14 -7.23
N THR A 91 3.13 -7.94 -6.99
CA THR A 91 3.40 -9.12 -7.81
C THR A 91 2.38 -10.23 -7.54
N LYS A 92 1.82 -10.84 -8.60
CA LYS A 92 0.85 -11.95 -8.48
C LYS A 92 1.48 -13.26 -7.98
N ASP A 93 2.78 -13.44 -8.17
CA ASP A 93 3.55 -14.61 -7.74
C ASP A 93 4.48 -14.23 -6.58
N GLU A 94 3.89 -14.14 -5.39
CA GLU A 94 4.51 -13.46 -4.25
C GLU A 94 5.79 -14.13 -3.71
N VAL A 95 6.03 -15.40 -4.01
CA VAL A 95 7.18 -16.15 -3.48
C VAL A 95 8.42 -15.91 -4.34
N ASN A 96 8.26 -15.93 -5.67
CA ASN A 96 9.38 -15.84 -6.61
C ASN A 96 10.01 -14.45 -6.64
N TRP A 97 9.22 -13.38 -6.50
CA TRP A 97 9.79 -12.03 -6.51
C TRP A 97 10.54 -11.68 -5.22
N VAL A 98 10.16 -12.26 -4.07
CA VAL A 98 10.81 -12.01 -2.77
C VAL A 98 12.24 -12.50 -2.78
N THR A 99 12.51 -13.64 -3.44
CA THR A 99 13.87 -14.12 -3.63
C THR A 99 14.69 -13.19 -4.51
N ASP A 100 14.10 -12.62 -5.57
CA ASP A 100 14.79 -11.70 -6.46
C ASP A 100 15.12 -10.36 -5.78
N LEU A 101 14.21 -9.86 -4.95
CA LEU A 101 14.38 -8.61 -4.20
C LEU A 101 15.48 -8.67 -3.12
N SER A 102 15.81 -9.87 -2.63
CA SER A 102 16.77 -10.08 -1.55
C SER A 102 18.24 -9.84 -1.93
N THR A 103 18.52 -9.61 -3.22
CA THR A 103 19.89 -9.65 -3.77
C THR A 103 20.59 -8.29 -3.86
N TRP A 104 19.88 -7.17 -3.67
CA TRP A 104 20.47 -5.83 -3.76
C TRP A 104 20.78 -5.23 -2.39
N PHE A 105 22.08 -5.20 -2.04
CA PHE A 105 22.55 -4.65 -0.77
C PHE A 105 22.83 -3.14 -0.79
N ARG A 106 22.85 -2.47 -1.96
CA ARG A 106 23.15 -1.03 -2.10
C ARG A 106 22.48 -0.42 -3.33
N TYR A 107 21.88 0.76 -3.20
CA TYR A 107 21.39 1.55 -4.33
C TYR A 107 22.57 2.26 -5.02
N GLY A 108 22.70 2.08 -6.33
CA GLY A 108 23.85 2.57 -7.11
C GLY A 108 23.56 3.81 -7.96
N ASP A 109 22.31 3.98 -8.41
CA ASP A 109 21.89 5.04 -9.32
C ASP A 109 20.62 5.72 -8.79
N GLU A 110 20.52 7.03 -9.00
CA GLU A 110 19.31 7.80 -8.67
C GLU A 110 18.15 7.44 -9.62
N CYS A 111 16.92 7.46 -9.10
CA CYS A 111 15.74 7.36 -9.92
C CYS A 111 15.37 8.71 -10.52
N ILE A 112 15.52 8.78 -11.84
CA ILE A 112 15.21 9.96 -12.62
C ILE A 112 13.85 9.77 -13.28
N LEU A 113 12.90 10.64 -12.94
CA LEU A 113 11.61 10.71 -13.59
C LEU A 113 11.67 11.65 -14.79
N GLY A 114 10.93 11.28 -15.84
CA GLY A 114 10.83 12.06 -17.07
C GLY A 114 10.29 13.48 -16.84
N ALA A 115 10.59 14.37 -17.77
CA ALA A 115 10.03 15.72 -17.80
C ALA A 115 8.49 15.65 -17.75
N ALA A 116 7.85 16.33 -16.78
CA ALA A 116 6.39 16.46 -16.75
C ALA A 116 5.90 17.01 -18.10
N GLN A 117 5.02 16.26 -18.79
CA GLN A 117 4.58 16.58 -20.16
C GLN A 117 3.20 17.23 -20.14
N VAL A 118 3.07 18.49 -19.68
CA VAL A 118 1.83 19.26 -19.92
C VAL A 118 2.16 20.74 -20.09
N ASN A 119 1.66 21.37 -21.16
CA ASN A 119 1.75 22.80 -21.46
C ASN A 119 0.45 23.54 -21.09
N THR A 120 -0.02 23.45 -19.84
CA THR A 120 -1.17 24.24 -19.38
C THR A 120 -0.96 24.68 -17.94
N GLU A 121 -1.00 25.99 -17.68
CA GLU A 121 -1.18 26.50 -16.31
C GLU A 121 -2.50 25.92 -15.77
N THR A 122 -2.44 25.07 -14.75
CA THR A 122 -3.66 24.56 -14.13
C THR A 122 -4.28 25.63 -13.23
N PRO A 123 -5.61 25.62 -12.99
CA PRO A 123 -6.28 26.59 -12.12
C PRO A 123 -5.76 26.64 -10.68
N LEU A 124 -5.09 25.58 -10.19
CA LEU A 124 -4.44 25.52 -8.88
C LEU A 124 -3.01 26.09 -8.86
N GLY A 125 -2.48 26.56 -9.99
CA GLY A 125 -1.13 27.12 -10.08
C GLY A 125 -0.03 26.07 -10.06
N HIS A 126 -0.33 24.80 -10.33
CA HIS A 126 0.69 23.78 -10.54
C HIS A 126 1.50 24.13 -11.79
N LYS A 127 2.80 24.39 -11.61
CA LYS A 127 3.70 24.73 -12.70
C LYS A 127 4.04 23.48 -13.50
N THR A 128 3.30 23.19 -14.55
CA THR A 128 3.78 22.28 -15.59
C THR A 128 4.43 23.11 -16.70
N SER A 129 5.62 23.65 -16.42
CA SER A 129 6.57 23.92 -17.51
C SER A 129 7.19 22.58 -17.91
N VAL A 130 7.56 22.36 -19.18
CA VAL A 130 8.40 21.22 -19.60
C VAL A 130 9.57 21.12 -18.63
N GLY A 131 9.46 20.19 -17.68
CA GLY A 131 10.35 20.13 -16.53
C GLY A 131 11.69 19.52 -16.95
N ALA A 132 12.77 19.90 -16.27
CA ALA A 132 13.98 19.08 -16.34
C ALA A 132 13.66 17.68 -15.77
N PRO A 133 14.34 16.62 -16.22
CA PRO A 133 14.31 15.34 -15.53
C PRO A 133 14.53 15.56 -14.02
N THR A 134 13.68 14.96 -13.21
CA THR A 134 13.67 15.19 -11.75
C THR A 134 14.13 13.93 -11.05
N SER A 135 15.18 14.07 -10.24
CA SER A 135 15.61 12.99 -9.35
C SER A 135 14.68 12.93 -8.14
N ILE A 136 14.18 11.73 -7.82
CA ILE A 136 13.49 11.46 -6.56
C ILE A 136 14.41 10.75 -5.55
N GLY A 137 15.72 10.69 -5.82
CA GLY A 137 16.72 10.11 -4.94
C GLY A 137 17.06 8.65 -5.23
N LEU A 138 17.79 8.02 -4.30
CA LEU A 138 18.23 6.63 -4.40
C LEU A 138 17.11 5.69 -3.97
N VAL A 139 16.47 5.07 -4.95
CA VAL A 139 15.42 4.07 -4.76
C VAL A 139 15.79 2.77 -5.45
N HIS A 140 15.14 1.68 -5.08
CA HIS A 140 15.35 0.40 -5.73
C HIS A 140 15.05 0.51 -7.23
N ARG A 141 16.02 0.11 -8.06
CA ARG A 141 15.95 0.24 -9.52
C ARG A 141 14.68 -0.36 -10.11
N GLY A 142 14.31 -1.56 -9.69
CA GLY A 142 13.08 -2.21 -10.18
C GLY A 142 11.81 -1.44 -9.83
N PHE A 143 11.77 -0.76 -8.67
CA PHE A 143 10.62 0.05 -8.28
C PHE A 143 10.57 1.34 -9.09
N CYS A 144 11.73 1.95 -9.35
CA CYS A 144 11.85 3.08 -10.26
C CYS A 144 11.36 2.71 -11.67
N GLU A 145 11.84 1.60 -12.23
CA GLU A 145 11.42 1.14 -13.56
C GLU A 145 9.92 0.82 -13.63
N TYR A 146 9.36 0.20 -12.58
CA TYR A 146 7.93 -0.03 -12.46
C TYR A 146 7.16 1.28 -12.48
N TYR A 147 7.49 2.22 -11.60
CA TYR A 147 6.75 3.47 -11.46
C TYR A 147 6.92 4.36 -12.69
N THR A 148 8.15 4.55 -13.19
CA THR A 148 8.42 5.36 -14.39
C THR A 148 7.62 4.85 -15.57
N SER A 149 7.46 3.53 -15.72
CA SER A 149 6.65 2.98 -16.81
C SER A 149 5.17 3.39 -16.75
N LEU A 150 4.61 3.55 -15.55
CA LEU A 150 3.25 4.08 -15.36
C LEU A 150 3.20 5.60 -15.50
N SER A 151 4.20 6.31 -14.98
CA SER A 151 4.33 7.76 -15.15
C SER A 151 4.38 8.13 -16.63
N ASP A 152 5.13 7.40 -17.45
CA ASP A 152 5.25 7.65 -18.90
C ASP A 152 3.91 7.47 -19.65
N LEU A 153 2.95 6.74 -19.07
CA LEU A 153 1.59 6.60 -19.60
C LEU A 153 0.64 7.74 -19.15
N GLY A 154 1.13 8.70 -18.38
CA GLY A 154 0.38 9.86 -17.92
C GLY A 154 -0.40 9.63 -16.62
N LEU A 155 0.09 8.76 -15.73
CA LEU A 155 -0.52 8.51 -14.42
C LEU A 155 -0.58 9.74 -13.52
N PRO A 156 0.52 10.47 -13.27
CA PRO A 156 0.46 11.62 -12.38
C PRO A 156 -0.34 12.78 -13.00
N GLU A 157 -0.32 12.95 -14.32
CA GLU A 157 -1.15 13.93 -15.03
C GLU A 157 -2.65 13.67 -14.82
N GLU A 158 -3.09 12.42 -14.86
CA GLU A 158 -4.48 12.05 -14.56
C GLU A 158 -4.86 12.44 -13.13
N ILE A 159 -4.02 12.12 -12.15
CA ILE A 159 -4.26 12.45 -10.74
C ILE A 159 -4.37 13.97 -10.55
N VAL A 160 -3.46 14.74 -11.17
CA VAL A 160 -3.46 16.20 -11.06
C VAL A 160 -4.69 16.81 -11.74
N ALA A 161 -5.10 16.29 -12.90
CA ALA A 161 -6.32 16.74 -13.56
C ALA A 161 -7.57 16.52 -12.68
N LEU A 162 -7.67 15.36 -12.01
CA LEU A 162 -8.73 15.12 -11.03
C LEU A 162 -8.61 16.06 -9.82
N ALA A 163 -7.41 16.32 -9.34
CA ALA A 163 -7.18 17.21 -8.20
C ALA A 163 -7.56 18.67 -8.48
N ASP A 164 -7.43 19.12 -9.72
CA ASP A 164 -7.90 20.43 -10.21
C ASP A 164 -9.43 20.48 -10.28
N MET A 165 -10.08 19.40 -10.73
CA MET A 165 -11.55 19.30 -10.80
C MET A 165 -12.20 19.11 -9.42
N HIS A 166 -11.48 18.49 -8.48
CA HIS A 166 -11.95 18.19 -7.13
C HIS A 166 -10.97 18.80 -6.09
N PRO A 167 -10.97 20.13 -5.92
CA PRO A 167 -9.98 20.82 -5.08
C PRO A 167 -10.12 20.52 -3.57
N SER A 168 -11.27 20.04 -3.11
CA SER A 168 -11.46 19.57 -1.73
C SER A 168 -11.03 18.12 -1.51
N TYR A 169 -10.78 17.35 -2.58
CA TYR A 169 -10.51 15.92 -2.43
C TYR A 169 -9.07 15.68 -1.98
N THR A 170 -8.90 14.69 -1.10
CA THR A 170 -7.59 14.20 -0.68
C THR A 170 -7.08 13.17 -1.68
N ILE A 171 -5.80 13.25 -2.02
CA ILE A 171 -5.12 12.29 -2.89
C ILE A 171 -4.51 11.19 -2.02
N TYR A 172 -4.91 9.95 -2.29
CA TYR A 172 -4.33 8.76 -1.67
C TYR A 172 -3.54 7.97 -2.71
N THR A 173 -2.28 7.69 -2.43
CA THR A 173 -1.55 6.63 -3.13
C THR A 173 -1.54 5.39 -2.25
N THR A 174 -1.88 4.24 -2.83
CA THR A 174 -2.00 3.00 -2.08
C THR A 174 -1.52 1.77 -2.85
N GLY A 175 -1.00 0.79 -2.12
CA GLY A 175 -0.61 -0.47 -2.73
C GLY A 175 -0.19 -1.50 -1.70
N HIS A 176 -0.34 -2.76 -2.09
CA HIS A 176 0.15 -3.91 -1.34
C HIS A 176 1.44 -4.43 -1.96
N SER A 177 2.36 -4.96 -1.13
CA SER A 177 3.57 -5.62 -1.62
C SER A 177 4.42 -4.66 -2.48
N LEU A 178 4.92 -5.12 -3.64
CA LEU A 178 5.58 -4.30 -4.66
C LEU A 178 4.79 -3.03 -5.01
N GLY A 179 3.45 -3.09 -5.05
CA GLY A 179 2.59 -1.94 -5.32
C GLY A 179 2.71 -0.85 -4.26
N GLY A 180 3.01 -1.20 -3.00
CA GLY A 180 3.26 -0.22 -1.94
C GLY A 180 4.53 0.59 -2.17
N ALA A 181 5.59 -0.04 -2.70
CA ALA A 181 6.79 0.68 -3.11
C ALA A 181 6.48 1.65 -4.27
N ALA A 182 5.75 1.20 -5.30
CA ALA A 182 5.32 2.05 -6.40
C ALA A 182 4.45 3.23 -5.94
N ALA A 183 3.52 3.00 -5.00
CA ALA A 183 2.69 4.04 -4.40
C ALA A 183 3.51 5.10 -3.64
N THR A 184 4.61 4.69 -3.02
CA THR A 184 5.54 5.60 -2.33
C THR A 184 6.28 6.50 -3.34
N LEU A 185 6.76 5.92 -4.44
CA LEU A 185 7.40 6.68 -5.53
C LEU A 185 6.40 7.64 -6.19
N ALA A 186 5.14 7.22 -6.36
CA ALA A 186 4.08 8.08 -6.86
C ALA A 186 3.82 9.30 -5.98
N ALA A 187 3.84 9.13 -4.65
CA ALA A 187 3.70 10.24 -3.72
C ALA A 187 4.86 11.24 -3.83
N ALA A 188 6.11 10.75 -3.88
CA ALA A 188 7.28 11.61 -4.09
C ALA A 188 7.14 12.41 -5.39
N ASP A 189 6.74 11.74 -6.45
CA ASP A 189 6.57 12.32 -7.77
C ASP A 189 5.52 13.44 -7.83
N LEU A 190 4.31 13.17 -7.32
CA LEU A 190 3.22 14.14 -7.26
C LEU A 190 3.64 15.40 -6.50
N SER A 191 4.40 15.26 -5.41
CA SER A 191 4.90 16.41 -4.67
C SER A 191 6.02 17.15 -5.41
N LEU A 192 7.03 16.43 -5.91
CA LEU A 192 8.23 17.05 -6.47
C LEU A 192 8.06 17.60 -7.89
N ARG A 193 7.44 16.84 -8.80
CA ARG A 193 7.26 17.25 -10.20
C ARG A 193 6.00 18.06 -10.43
N PHE A 194 4.93 17.74 -9.71
CA PHE A 194 3.63 18.39 -9.91
C PHE A 194 3.27 19.40 -8.82
N GLY A 195 4.04 19.48 -7.73
CA GLY A 195 3.83 20.48 -6.68
C GLY A 195 2.58 20.24 -5.83
N VAL A 196 2.07 19.00 -5.79
CA VAL A 196 0.91 18.65 -4.96
C VAL A 196 1.24 18.97 -3.49
N PRO A 197 0.40 19.78 -2.80
CA PRO A 197 0.64 20.15 -1.41
C PRO A 197 0.62 18.93 -0.49
N ARG A 198 1.55 18.89 0.47
CA ARG A 198 1.68 17.76 1.41
C ARG A 198 0.38 17.49 2.17
N GLU A 199 -0.39 18.53 2.47
CA GLU A 199 -1.65 18.42 3.23
C GLU A 199 -2.75 17.70 2.46
N ARG A 200 -2.63 17.63 1.13
CA ARG A 200 -3.58 16.93 0.25
C ARG A 200 -3.11 15.54 -0.16
N LEU A 201 -1.88 15.15 0.19
CA LEU A 201 -1.27 13.91 -0.28
C LEU A 201 -1.05 12.96 0.89
N GLN A 202 -1.68 11.80 0.84
CA GLN A 202 -1.56 10.75 1.85
C GLN A 202 -1.13 9.43 1.20
N LEU A 203 -0.33 8.67 1.92
CA LEU A 203 0.24 7.39 1.50
C LEU A 203 -0.17 6.31 2.49
N TYR A 204 -0.80 5.24 2.00
CA TYR A 204 -1.08 4.03 2.77
C TYR A 204 -0.55 2.82 2.03
N THR A 205 0.33 2.06 2.66
CA THR A 205 0.90 0.87 2.05
C THR A 205 0.71 -0.34 2.96
N PHE A 206 0.69 -1.53 2.37
CA PHE A 206 0.44 -2.79 3.09
C PHE A 206 1.52 -3.79 2.72
N GLY A 207 2.31 -4.24 3.71
CA GLY A 207 3.41 -5.16 3.45
C GLY A 207 4.41 -4.64 2.42
N ALA A 208 4.68 -3.33 2.42
CA ALA A 208 5.55 -2.72 1.42
C ALA A 208 7.03 -2.90 1.79
N PRO A 209 7.89 -3.27 0.83
CA PRO A 209 9.33 -3.31 1.04
C PRO A 209 9.93 -1.89 1.20
N ARG A 210 11.13 -1.79 1.75
CA ARG A 210 11.99 -0.59 1.77
C ARG A 210 12.21 -0.08 0.34
N PRO A 211 11.63 1.09 -0.02
CA PRO A 211 11.63 1.54 -1.41
C PRO A 211 12.92 2.23 -1.84
N GLY A 212 13.66 2.82 -0.90
CA GLY A 212 14.87 3.58 -1.16
C GLY A 212 15.71 3.77 0.10
N ASP A 213 16.62 4.73 0.07
CA ASP A 213 17.51 4.99 1.20
C ASP A 213 16.93 5.94 2.25
N ALA A 214 17.71 6.19 3.30
CA ALA A 214 17.29 7.07 4.39
C ALA A 214 16.97 8.50 3.92
N SER A 215 17.66 8.99 2.88
CA SER A 215 17.39 10.29 2.26
C SER A 215 16.05 10.30 1.53
N PHE A 216 15.72 9.22 0.81
CA PHE A 216 14.39 9.05 0.23
C PHE A 216 13.30 8.96 1.30
N GLY A 217 13.54 8.26 2.41
CA GLY A 217 12.60 8.21 3.53
C GLY A 217 12.34 9.58 4.16
N ALA A 218 13.39 10.39 4.35
CA ALA A 218 13.28 11.76 4.84
C ALA A 218 12.51 12.66 3.85
N LEU A 219 12.69 12.46 2.55
CA LEU A 219 11.95 13.17 1.50
C LEU A 219 10.45 12.90 1.63
N ILE A 220 10.02 11.64 1.78
CA ILE A 220 8.61 11.31 1.97
C ILE A 220 8.04 11.99 3.22
N GLY A 221 8.74 11.93 4.36
CA GLY A 221 8.30 12.58 5.60
C GLY A 221 8.16 14.12 5.50
N ALA A 222 8.93 14.75 4.61
CA ALA A 222 8.86 16.19 4.37
C ALA A 222 7.72 16.59 3.40
N HIS A 223 7.39 15.73 2.44
CA HIS A 223 6.56 16.05 1.28
C HIS A 223 5.16 15.42 1.29
N VAL A 224 4.93 14.42 2.14
CA VAL A 224 3.65 13.73 2.28
C VAL A 224 3.01 14.10 3.63
N GLY A 225 1.69 14.23 3.66
CA GLY A 225 0.92 14.61 4.85
C GLY A 225 0.94 13.49 5.88
N ALA A 226 0.20 12.41 5.59
CA ALA A 226 0.26 11.15 6.31
C ALA A 226 0.89 10.08 5.44
N ALA A 227 1.88 9.37 5.98
CA ALA A 227 2.52 8.26 5.31
C ALA A 227 2.57 7.07 6.27
N TYR A 228 1.68 6.09 6.06
CA TYR A 228 1.58 4.89 6.88
C TYR A 228 1.99 3.65 6.08
N ARG A 229 2.88 2.82 6.65
CA ARG A 229 3.07 1.42 6.25
C ARG A 229 2.42 0.51 7.27
N VAL A 230 1.43 -0.25 6.83
CA VAL A 230 0.74 -1.23 7.66
C VAL A 230 1.46 -2.57 7.49
N VAL A 231 1.84 -3.18 8.61
CA VAL A 231 2.60 -4.43 8.64
C VAL A 231 1.85 -5.46 9.47
N HIS A 232 1.70 -6.67 8.92
CA HIS A 232 1.07 -7.79 9.59
C HIS A 232 2.10 -8.74 10.20
N ALA A 233 2.12 -8.84 11.53
CA ALA A 233 2.96 -9.74 12.29
C ALA A 233 4.40 -9.73 11.76
N GLY A 234 4.97 -10.90 11.42
CA GLY A 234 6.30 -11.02 10.83
C GLY A 234 6.30 -11.02 9.31
N ASP A 235 5.52 -10.17 8.63
CA ASP A 235 5.55 -10.08 7.17
C ASP A 235 6.99 -9.86 6.68
N VAL A 236 7.54 -10.88 6.00
CA VAL A 236 8.94 -10.88 5.55
C VAL A 236 9.22 -9.76 4.55
N VAL A 237 8.23 -9.36 3.77
CA VAL A 237 8.39 -8.38 2.68
C VAL A 237 8.61 -6.99 3.22
N ALA A 238 7.91 -6.62 4.29
CA ALA A 238 8.13 -5.35 4.99
C ALA A 238 9.60 -5.21 5.41
N HIS A 239 10.33 -6.31 5.57
CA HIS A 239 11.72 -6.29 5.99
C HIS A 239 12.73 -6.39 4.85
N LEU A 240 12.30 -6.24 3.59
CA LEU A 240 13.17 -6.31 2.41
C LEU A 240 13.19 -4.98 1.65
N ALA A 241 14.27 -4.62 0.94
CA ALA A 241 15.59 -5.24 1.03
C ALA A 241 16.17 -5.04 2.45
N PRO A 242 17.04 -5.94 2.94
CA PRO A 242 17.62 -5.80 4.27
C PRO A 242 18.31 -4.45 4.45
N CYS A 243 17.98 -3.75 5.53
CA CYS A 243 18.67 -2.51 5.86
C CYS A 243 20.15 -2.78 6.22
N CYS A 244 20.96 -1.72 6.18
CA CYS A 244 22.29 -1.78 6.77
C CYS A 244 22.18 -1.82 8.29
N LEU A 245 22.93 -2.72 8.95
CA LEU A 245 22.94 -2.77 10.41
C LEU A 245 23.75 -1.60 10.98
N ALA A 246 23.15 -0.86 11.90
CA ALA A 246 23.86 0.11 12.73
C ALA A 246 24.76 -0.66 13.71
N SER A 247 26.08 -0.48 13.59
CA SER A 247 27.12 -1.29 14.27
C SER A 247 27.02 -1.39 15.80
N TRP A 248 26.15 -0.61 16.45
CA TRP A 248 26.05 -0.51 17.91
C TRP A 248 24.65 -0.81 18.48
N THR A 249 23.57 -0.65 17.71
CA THR A 249 22.18 -0.87 18.18
C THR A 249 21.54 -2.13 17.62
N GLY A 250 22.10 -2.71 16.54
CA GLY A 250 21.49 -3.86 15.86
C GLY A 250 20.28 -3.50 14.98
N GLY A 251 19.90 -2.22 14.97
CA GLY A 251 18.82 -1.66 14.17
C GLY A 251 19.26 -1.13 12.82
N CYS A 252 18.34 -0.51 12.09
CA CYS A 252 18.57 -0.04 10.74
C CYS A 252 19.32 1.30 10.68
N ALA A 253 20.45 1.32 9.97
CA ALA A 253 21.29 2.49 9.88
C ALA A 253 20.70 3.55 8.94
N THR A 254 20.63 4.79 9.42
CA THR A 254 20.22 5.96 8.63
C THR A 254 21.36 6.46 7.74
N LEU A 255 21.76 5.63 6.77
CA LEU A 255 22.86 5.91 5.85
C LEU A 255 22.35 6.06 4.41
N GLU A 256 22.96 6.96 3.66
CA GLU A 256 22.78 7.04 2.20
C GLU A 256 23.16 5.70 1.56
N THR A 257 22.47 5.31 0.48
CA THR A 257 22.63 4.03 -0.25
C THR A 257 22.15 2.76 0.46
N CYS A 258 21.78 2.83 1.75
CA CYS A 258 21.27 1.72 2.53
C CYS A 258 19.74 1.65 2.48
N PRO A 259 19.11 0.48 2.24
CA PRO A 259 17.65 0.32 2.29
C PRO A 259 17.08 0.84 3.60
N TYR A 260 16.08 1.70 3.50
CA TYR A 260 15.39 2.32 4.63
C TYR A 260 13.89 2.45 4.33
N HIS A 261 13.06 2.38 5.35
CA HIS A 261 11.64 2.70 5.17
C HIS A 261 11.40 4.19 4.94
N ALA A 262 10.22 4.52 4.43
CA ALA A 262 9.84 5.89 4.10
C ALA A 262 8.57 6.39 4.81
N ALA A 263 7.83 5.51 5.48
CA ALA A 263 6.53 5.77 6.06
C ALA A 263 6.50 5.28 7.52
N GLN A 264 5.73 5.97 8.37
CA GLN A 264 5.51 5.58 9.76
C GLN A 264 4.86 4.19 9.80
N GLU A 265 5.34 3.37 10.71
CA GLU A 265 4.83 2.02 10.86
C GLU A 265 3.56 1.94 11.69
N VAL A 266 2.62 1.14 11.20
CA VAL A 266 1.48 0.65 11.96
C VAL A 266 1.53 -0.87 11.96
N TRP A 267 1.97 -1.40 13.08
CA TRP A 267 2.25 -2.82 13.23
C TRP A 267 1.10 -3.55 13.93
N TYR A 268 0.66 -4.65 13.35
CA TYR A 268 -0.34 -5.55 13.91
C TYR A 268 0.36 -6.84 14.38
N PRO A 269 0.64 -7.01 15.70
CA PRO A 269 1.54 -8.07 16.18
C PRO A 269 1.01 -9.50 16.01
N SER A 270 -0.28 -9.66 15.74
CA SER A 270 -0.95 -10.96 15.61
C SER A 270 -2.07 -10.84 14.56
N ALA A 271 -3.29 -11.28 14.85
CA ALA A 271 -4.38 -11.21 13.89
C ALA A 271 -4.72 -9.77 13.49
N MET A 272 -5.09 -9.55 12.23
CA MET A 272 -5.66 -8.29 11.72
C MET A 272 -7.19 -8.34 11.59
N ALA A 273 -7.92 -9.02 12.49
CA ALA A 273 -9.37 -8.89 12.49
C ALA A 273 -9.78 -7.43 12.77
N VAL A 274 -11.03 -7.07 12.42
CA VAL A 274 -11.54 -5.72 12.70
C VAL A 274 -11.47 -5.43 14.20
N GLY A 275 -10.86 -4.31 14.56
CA GLY A 275 -10.65 -3.92 15.96
C GLY A 275 -9.54 -4.70 16.67
N SER A 276 -8.71 -5.44 15.92
CA SER A 276 -7.47 -6.00 16.47
C SER A 276 -6.56 -4.91 17.00
N ASN A 277 -5.81 -5.26 18.06
CA ASN A 277 -4.79 -4.38 18.61
C ASN A 277 -3.69 -4.13 17.56
N HIS A 278 -3.32 -2.87 17.40
CA HIS A 278 -2.20 -2.42 16.60
C HIS A 278 -1.38 -1.40 17.39
N ILE A 279 -0.12 -1.24 16.97
CA ILE A 279 0.82 -0.26 17.49
C ILE A 279 1.11 0.72 16.37
N VAL A 280 0.78 1.99 16.58
CA VAL A 280 1.31 3.07 15.75
C VAL A 280 2.66 3.42 16.35
N CYS A 281 3.74 3.10 15.63
CA CYS A 281 5.11 3.25 16.10
C CYS A 281 5.49 4.73 16.21
N GLU A 282 6.69 5.05 16.69
CA GLU A 282 7.14 6.45 16.72
C GLU A 282 7.07 7.08 15.31
N PRO A 283 6.85 8.40 15.16
CA PRO A 283 6.68 9.08 13.88
C PRO A 283 8.01 9.26 13.13
N VAL A 284 8.76 8.17 13.05
CA VAL A 284 9.97 7.98 12.26
C VAL A 284 9.69 6.91 11.22
N ALA A 285 10.43 6.92 10.13
CA ALA A 285 10.19 5.98 9.03
C ALA A 285 10.51 4.51 9.40
N GLU A 286 11.48 4.30 10.30
CA GLU A 286 11.87 2.99 10.78
C GLU A 286 12.13 3.09 12.29
N ASP A 287 11.40 2.29 13.07
CA ASP A 287 11.45 2.25 14.53
C ASP A 287 11.91 0.85 14.94
N ASP A 288 13.16 0.75 15.40
CA ASP A 288 13.80 -0.53 15.77
C ASP A 288 13.11 -1.21 16.97
N ASP A 289 12.28 -0.48 17.73
CA ASP A 289 11.61 -0.97 18.93
C ASP A 289 10.16 -1.44 18.68
N CYS A 290 9.61 -1.21 17.48
CA CYS A 290 8.20 -1.48 17.19
C CYS A 290 7.93 -2.90 16.67
N ASP A 291 8.33 -3.23 15.43
CA ASP A 291 8.29 -4.61 14.94
C ASP A 291 9.56 -5.36 15.36
N ASN A 292 9.42 -6.16 16.40
CA ASN A 292 10.47 -6.91 17.06
C ASN A 292 10.29 -8.43 16.88
N LEU A 293 9.49 -8.86 15.90
CA LEU A 293 9.38 -10.28 15.54
C LEU A 293 10.55 -10.75 14.67
N PHE A 294 11.29 -11.72 15.21
CA PHE A 294 12.36 -12.41 14.48
C PHE A 294 11.83 -13.50 13.53
N ASP A 295 10.66 -14.07 13.83
CA ASP A 295 10.03 -15.06 12.96
C ASP A 295 9.29 -14.37 11.83
N ARG A 296 9.77 -14.56 10.60
CA ARG A 296 9.28 -13.86 9.42
C ARG A 296 8.70 -14.85 8.41
N SER A 297 7.55 -14.51 7.85
CA SER A 297 6.78 -15.43 7.03
C SER A 297 6.13 -14.74 5.83
N ILE A 298 6.22 -15.38 4.67
CA ILE A 298 5.47 -14.99 3.48
C ILE A 298 3.96 -15.23 3.64
N LYS A 299 3.53 -16.03 4.63
CA LYS A 299 2.10 -16.23 4.89
C LYS A 299 1.45 -14.95 5.41
N GLU A 300 2.11 -14.24 6.32
CA GLU A 300 1.55 -13.00 6.87
C GLU A 300 1.51 -11.90 5.80
N HIS A 301 2.42 -11.94 4.83
CA HIS A 301 2.36 -11.09 3.64
C HIS A 301 1.08 -11.26 2.84
N GLN A 302 0.59 -12.49 2.69
CA GLN A 302 -0.57 -12.77 1.83
C GLN A 302 -1.89 -12.26 2.42
N PHE A 303 -1.95 -12.08 3.75
CA PHE A 303 -3.18 -11.83 4.47
C PHE A 303 -3.12 -10.51 5.22
N TYR A 304 -3.99 -9.57 4.85
CA TYR A 304 -4.17 -8.32 5.59
C TYR A 304 -5.66 -8.13 5.85
N PHE A 305 -6.01 -7.71 7.06
CA PHE A 305 -7.40 -7.53 7.50
C PHE A 305 -8.34 -8.72 7.26
N GLY A 306 -7.81 -9.94 7.36
CA GLY A 306 -8.57 -11.18 7.16
C GLY A 306 -8.84 -11.56 5.70
N ILE A 307 -8.30 -10.81 4.73
CA ILE A 307 -8.42 -11.14 3.31
C ILE A 307 -7.09 -11.59 2.72
N HIS A 308 -7.12 -12.53 1.78
CA HIS A 308 -5.96 -12.83 0.95
C HIS A 308 -5.84 -11.77 -0.14
N VAL A 309 -4.91 -10.81 -0.01
CA VAL A 309 -4.91 -9.56 -0.78
C VAL A 309 -4.86 -9.83 -2.30
N ALA A 310 -3.88 -10.60 -2.77
CA ALA A 310 -3.73 -10.90 -4.20
C ALA A 310 -4.88 -11.73 -4.81
N LYS A 311 -5.67 -12.43 -3.99
CA LYS A 311 -6.80 -13.29 -4.44
C LYS A 311 -8.16 -12.67 -4.16
N TYR A 312 -8.22 -11.55 -3.45
CA TYR A 312 -9.47 -10.88 -3.16
C TYR A 312 -10.14 -10.46 -4.47
N CYS A 313 -11.46 -10.56 -4.51
CA CYS A 313 -12.28 -10.35 -5.70
C CYS A 313 -12.04 -11.33 -6.88
N ALA A 314 -11.09 -12.27 -6.78
CA ALA A 314 -10.92 -13.33 -7.77
C ALA A 314 -12.08 -14.32 -7.74
N GLN A 315 -12.36 -14.93 -8.89
CA GLN A 315 -13.31 -16.04 -8.97
C GLN A 315 -12.95 -17.12 -7.95
N VAL A 316 -13.92 -17.50 -7.13
CA VAL A 316 -13.76 -18.58 -6.14
C VAL A 316 -13.64 -19.89 -6.92
N PRO A 317 -12.59 -20.70 -6.71
CA PRO A 317 -12.47 -22.00 -7.38
C PRO A 317 -13.69 -22.86 -7.05
N THR A 318 -14.32 -23.44 -8.07
CA THR A 318 -15.54 -24.26 -7.97
C THR A 318 -15.41 -25.43 -6.99
N GLU A 319 -14.20 -25.91 -6.71
CA GLU A 319 -13.93 -26.97 -5.73
C GLU A 319 -14.13 -26.54 -4.26
N SER A 320 -14.00 -25.24 -3.95
CA SER A 320 -14.26 -24.75 -2.59
C SER A 320 -15.75 -24.60 -2.29
N VAL A 321 -16.58 -24.45 -3.33
CA VAL A 321 -18.03 -24.52 -3.21
C VAL A 321 -18.47 -25.95 -2.95
N SER A 322 -17.87 -26.96 -3.59
CA SER A 322 -18.21 -28.36 -3.29
C SER A 322 -17.75 -28.79 -1.90
N ALA A 323 -16.61 -28.30 -1.40
CA ALA A 323 -16.15 -28.60 -0.05
C ALA A 323 -17.00 -27.91 1.03
N SER A 324 -17.43 -26.66 0.82
CA SER A 324 -18.36 -25.97 1.75
C SER A 324 -19.77 -26.55 1.67
N LEU A 325 -20.31 -26.83 0.48
CA LEU A 325 -21.59 -27.55 0.34
C LEU A 325 -21.50 -28.95 0.95
N ALA A 326 -20.39 -29.68 0.78
CA ALA A 326 -20.21 -31.00 1.36
C ALA A 326 -20.06 -30.93 2.88
N ALA A 327 -19.42 -29.89 3.43
CA ALA A 327 -19.35 -29.65 4.86
C ALA A 327 -20.73 -29.26 5.43
N ASP A 328 -21.51 -28.44 4.72
CA ASP A 328 -22.86 -28.04 5.10
C ASP A 328 -23.87 -29.19 4.96
N VAL A 329 -23.73 -30.04 3.94
CA VAL A 329 -24.52 -31.27 3.77
C VAL A 329 -24.14 -32.29 4.83
N ALA A 330 -22.85 -32.49 5.12
CA ALA A 330 -22.42 -33.40 6.18
C ALA A 330 -22.83 -32.90 7.57
N ALA A 331 -22.81 -31.58 7.80
CA ALA A 331 -23.31 -30.97 9.04
C ALA A 331 -24.84 -31.14 9.17
N ASN A 332 -25.60 -30.97 8.08
CA ASN A 332 -27.04 -31.21 8.06
C ASN A 332 -27.39 -32.70 8.22
N GLU A 333 -26.65 -33.62 7.59
CA GLU A 333 -26.83 -35.06 7.76
C GLU A 333 -26.51 -35.50 9.20
N ALA A 334 -25.46 -34.94 9.82
CA ALA A 334 -25.15 -35.18 11.22
C ALA A 334 -26.22 -34.61 12.16
N LEU A 335 -26.80 -33.44 11.86
CA LEU A 335 -27.91 -32.85 12.60
C LEU A 335 -29.19 -33.68 12.49
N VAL A 336 -29.52 -34.19 11.29
CA VAL A 336 -30.66 -35.08 11.07
C VAL A 336 -30.47 -36.41 11.79
N GLN A 337 -29.26 -37.00 11.77
CA GLN A 337 -28.95 -38.22 12.52
C GLN A 337 -29.01 -38.02 14.05
N LEU A 338 -28.65 -36.84 14.56
CA LEU A 338 -28.77 -36.51 15.99
C LEU A 338 -30.23 -36.26 16.42
N GLN A 339 -31.08 -35.77 15.51
CA GLN A 339 -32.53 -35.66 15.72
C GLN A 339 -33.21 -37.04 15.70
N ASP A 340 -32.87 -37.90 14.73
CA ASP A 340 -33.42 -39.26 14.61
C ASP A 340 -32.95 -40.19 15.74
N ALA A 341 -31.76 -39.95 16.31
CA ALA A 341 -31.24 -40.65 17.48
C ALA A 341 -31.82 -40.14 18.82
N GLY A 342 -32.68 -39.10 18.81
CA GLY A 342 -33.33 -38.57 20.01
C GLY A 342 -32.39 -37.88 21.01
N VAL A 343 -31.22 -37.42 20.57
CA VAL A 343 -30.17 -36.88 21.46
C VAL A 343 -30.39 -35.39 21.79
N LEU A 344 -31.09 -34.63 20.95
CA LEU A 344 -31.29 -33.18 21.14
C LEU A 344 -32.45 -32.82 22.09
N ASP A 345 -33.37 -33.75 22.40
CA ASP A 345 -34.52 -33.51 23.29
C ASP A 345 -34.21 -33.62 24.80
N ARG A 346 -32.95 -33.87 25.19
CA ARG A 346 -32.57 -34.01 26.61
C ARG A 346 -31.72 -32.89 27.20
N ALA A 347 -31.37 -31.85 26.44
CA ALA A 347 -30.54 -30.74 26.93
C ALA A 347 -31.35 -29.55 27.50
N GLY A 348 -32.69 -29.61 27.50
CA GLY A 348 -33.57 -28.51 27.94
C GLY A 348 -34.36 -28.76 29.23
N ALA A 349 -34.14 -29.87 29.93
CA ALA A 349 -34.89 -30.21 31.14
C ALA A 349 -33.99 -30.77 32.25
N SER A 350 -33.28 -29.88 32.93
CA SER A 350 -32.88 -29.99 34.34
C SER A 350 -32.35 -28.68 34.87
#